data_AF-A0A2V8Z4Q7-F1
#
_entry.id   AF-A0A2V8Z4Q7-F1
#
_cell.length_a   1.000
_cell.length_b   1.000
_cell.length_c   1.000
_cell.angle_alpha   90.00
_cell.angle_beta   90.00
_cell.angle_gamma   90.00
#
_symmetry.space_group_name_H-M   'P 1'
#
loop_
_entity.id
_entity.type
_entity.pdbx_description
1 polymer ?
#
loop_
_entity_poly.entity_id
_entity_poly.type
_entity_poly.pdbx_seq_one_letter_code
_entity_poly.pdbx_strand_id
1 'polypeptide(L)'
;MAKEMQCATHGECQETFVCTHLLGETAGLGFNRNEPTRDNPFPDAWCDNCELIRAAHNGWNEQSEKLAKISSLCSRCYERARLRNTRTSITFDDLADLRWKCGSCEEWHTGPCLDFSYGSPYYWSKEHEKASDRSELLPSWSKNRRKTFLDEDYCAINNDDFFVRGIIHLPIIGAAETFRWGVWGSVSRENFGALLKKHEDPKRIELPAMFSWLSTQIPEYPDTLNLKMYAHIQEIGLRPHFRLEQTDHPLSREYHKGITPERVKEIMLARLRGNE
;
A
#
# COMPACT_ATOMS: atom_id res chain seq x y z
N MET A 1 3.65 3.61 32.44
CA MET A 1 4.14 4.22 31.18
C MET A 1 4.50 3.09 30.24
N ALA A 2 4.09 3.15 28.97
CA ALA A 2 4.47 2.15 27.98
C ALA A 2 5.99 2.19 27.78
N LYS A 3 6.64 1.03 27.77
CA LYS A 3 8.09 0.93 27.54
C LYS A 3 8.36 1.19 26.05
N GLU A 4 9.40 1.96 25.76
CA GLU A 4 9.79 2.31 24.38
C GLU A 4 10.96 1.44 23.91
N MET A 5 11.02 1.20 22.60
CA MET A 5 12.10 0.45 21.95
C MET A 5 12.50 1.09 20.62
N GLN A 6 13.75 0.89 20.22
CA GLN A 6 14.26 1.29 18.91
C GLN A 6 14.10 0.15 17.91
N CYS A 7 13.25 0.36 16.90
CA CYS A 7 13.06 -0.56 15.79
C CYS A 7 13.94 -0.17 14.60
N ALA A 8 14.69 -1.12 14.03
CA ALA A 8 15.53 -0.87 12.86
C ALA A 8 14.74 -0.34 11.64
N THR A 9 13.46 -0.68 11.53
CA THR A 9 12.59 -0.25 10.42
C THR A 9 11.78 1.02 10.73
N HIS A 10 11.41 1.23 11.99
CA HIS A 10 10.42 2.25 12.36
C HIS A 10 10.93 3.33 13.31
N GLY A 11 12.16 3.22 13.78
CA GLY A 11 12.72 4.10 14.82
C GLY A 11 12.08 3.84 16.18
N GLU A 12 11.95 4.90 16.97
CA GLU A 12 11.39 4.87 18.32
C GLU A 12 9.89 4.57 18.30
N CYS A 13 9.48 3.54 19.04
CA CYS A 13 8.10 3.06 19.10
C CYS A 13 7.81 2.40 20.46
N GLN A 14 6.52 2.23 20.79
CA GLN A 14 6.11 1.47 21.98
C GLN A 14 6.46 -0.02 21.80
N GLU A 15 6.94 -0.66 22.86
CA GLU A 15 7.24 -2.08 22.96
C GLU A 15 5.99 -2.87 23.38
N THR A 16 5.81 -4.05 22.81
CA THR A 16 4.74 -5.02 23.11
C THR A 16 5.28 -6.44 22.94
N PHE A 17 4.61 -7.46 23.49
CA PHE A 17 5.10 -8.84 23.45
C PHE A 17 4.22 -9.75 22.60
N VAL A 18 4.87 -10.63 21.84
CA VAL A 18 4.21 -11.64 21.03
C VAL A 18 4.93 -12.98 21.08
N CYS A 19 4.26 -14.07 20.72
CA CYS A 19 4.96 -15.33 20.45
C CYS A 19 5.84 -15.22 19.19
N THR A 20 6.98 -15.93 19.16
CA THR A 20 7.92 -15.85 18.02
C THR A 20 7.31 -16.25 16.69
N HIS A 21 6.22 -17.02 16.69
CA HIS A 21 5.53 -17.47 15.47
C HIS A 21 4.89 -16.31 14.70
N LEU A 22 4.54 -15.21 15.38
CA LEU A 22 4.01 -14.01 14.73
C LEU A 22 5.12 -13.12 14.15
N LEU A 23 6.39 -13.44 14.41
CA LEU A 23 7.53 -12.82 13.78
C LEU A 23 7.72 -13.37 12.35
N GLY A 24 8.35 -12.58 11.49
CA GLY A 24 8.62 -12.98 10.10
C GLY A 24 7.49 -12.65 9.15
N GLU A 25 7.27 -13.51 8.15
CA GLU A 25 6.43 -13.22 6.97
C GLU A 25 5.22 -14.15 6.82
N THR A 26 5.12 -15.22 7.62
CA THR A 26 3.98 -16.16 7.57
C THR A 26 2.67 -15.48 7.96
N ALA A 27 1.59 -15.81 7.23
CA ALA A 27 0.25 -15.26 7.41
C ALA A 27 -0.77 -16.31 7.87
N GLY A 28 -1.94 -15.84 8.27
CA GLY A 28 -3.06 -16.71 8.62
C GLY A 28 -2.88 -17.54 9.90
N LEU A 29 -1.94 -17.19 10.78
CA LEU A 29 -1.68 -17.95 12.01
C LEU A 29 -2.68 -17.66 13.15
N GLY A 30 -3.62 -16.74 12.93
CA GLY A 30 -4.50 -16.18 13.95
C GLY A 30 -3.79 -15.16 14.84
N PHE A 31 -4.57 -14.23 15.41
CA PHE A 31 -4.05 -13.13 16.22
C PHE A 31 -4.93 -12.92 17.46
N ASN A 32 -4.63 -13.66 18.52
CA ASN A 32 -5.33 -13.61 19.79
C ASN A 32 -4.69 -12.54 20.67
N ARG A 33 -5.52 -11.72 21.31
CA ARG A 33 -5.11 -10.64 22.21
C ARG A 33 -6.28 -10.21 23.10
N ASN A 34 -5.97 -9.50 24.18
CA ASN A 34 -6.98 -8.77 24.93
C ASN A 34 -7.50 -7.56 24.13
N GLU A 35 -8.67 -7.04 24.49
CA GLU A 35 -9.21 -5.83 23.86
C GLU A 35 -8.28 -4.63 24.10
N PRO A 36 -7.87 -3.90 23.04
CA PRO A 36 -7.08 -2.70 23.19
C PRO A 36 -7.81 -1.61 23.98
N THR A 37 -7.11 -0.93 24.88
CA THR A 37 -7.63 0.19 25.65
C THR A 37 -6.84 1.47 25.35
N ARG A 38 -7.28 2.62 25.88
CA ARG A 38 -6.53 3.87 25.76
C ARG A 38 -5.15 3.79 26.40
N ASP A 39 -5.03 3.05 27.51
CA ASP A 39 -3.78 2.91 28.27
C ASP A 39 -2.89 1.78 27.76
N ASN A 40 -3.49 0.79 27.08
CA ASN A 40 -2.78 -0.30 26.41
C ASN A 40 -3.32 -0.52 24.99
N PRO A 41 -2.92 0.33 24.03
CA PRO A 41 -3.37 0.21 22.64
C PRO A 41 -2.78 -1.01 21.90
N PHE A 42 -1.67 -1.56 22.40
CA PHE A 42 -0.96 -2.69 21.80
C PHE A 42 -0.74 -3.82 22.82
N PRO A 43 -1.83 -4.48 23.28
CA PRO A 43 -1.72 -5.55 24.25
C PRO A 43 -0.99 -6.76 23.66
N ASP A 44 -0.37 -7.55 24.53
CA ASP A 44 0.35 -8.76 24.13
C ASP A 44 -0.54 -9.68 23.27
N ALA A 45 0.07 -10.30 22.27
CA ALA A 45 -0.66 -11.09 21.28
C ALA A 45 0.02 -12.41 20.93
N TRP A 46 -0.75 -13.41 20.51
CA TRP A 46 -0.24 -14.74 20.21
C TRP A 46 -1.07 -15.45 19.14
N CYS A 47 -0.43 -16.39 18.44
CA CYS A 47 -1.08 -17.19 17.39
C CYS A 47 -2.00 -18.28 17.96
N ASP A 48 -2.74 -18.93 17.08
CA ASP A 48 -3.75 -19.94 17.45
C ASP A 48 -3.13 -21.17 18.12
N ASN A 49 -1.98 -21.61 17.63
CA ASN A 49 -1.25 -22.71 18.26
C ASN A 49 -0.79 -22.34 19.68
N CYS A 50 -0.43 -21.08 19.91
CA CYS A 50 -0.07 -20.60 21.24
C CYS A 50 -1.29 -20.42 22.15
N GLU A 51 -2.48 -20.19 21.60
CA GLU A 51 -3.73 -20.20 22.38
C GLU A 51 -4.04 -21.60 22.90
N LEU A 52 -3.82 -22.64 22.09
CA LEU A 52 -3.95 -24.03 22.53
C LEU A 52 -2.98 -24.36 23.67
N ILE A 53 -1.73 -23.89 23.59
CA ILE A 53 -0.73 -24.03 24.65
C ILE A 53 -1.21 -23.31 25.92
N ARG A 54 -1.61 -22.03 25.81
CA ARG A 54 -2.09 -21.25 26.95
C ARG A 54 -3.29 -21.92 27.64
N ALA A 55 -4.25 -22.41 26.86
CA ALA A 55 -5.42 -23.11 27.38
C ALA A 55 -5.04 -24.41 28.11
N ALA A 56 -4.16 -25.22 27.54
CA ALA A 56 -3.69 -26.47 28.17
C ALA A 56 -2.93 -26.25 29.49
N HIS A 57 -2.35 -25.07 29.67
CA HIS A 57 -1.59 -24.68 30.86
C HIS A 57 -2.37 -23.79 31.85
N ASN A 58 -3.70 -23.63 31.67
CA ASN A 58 -4.56 -22.77 32.50
C ASN A 58 -4.13 -21.29 32.53
N GLY A 59 -3.59 -20.78 31.42
CA GLY A 59 -3.13 -19.40 31.29
C GLY A 59 -1.64 -19.30 30.98
N TRP A 60 -1.13 -18.07 31.05
CA TRP A 60 0.30 -17.78 30.89
C TRP A 60 1.05 -18.05 32.19
N ASN A 61 2.09 -18.86 32.10
CA ASN A 61 3.02 -19.25 33.16
C ASN A 61 4.39 -19.61 32.54
N GLU A 62 5.40 -19.84 33.36
CA GLU A 62 6.77 -20.12 32.92
C GLU A 62 6.87 -21.24 31.86
N GLN A 63 6.09 -22.33 32.00
CA GLN A 63 6.12 -23.43 31.05
C GLN A 63 5.50 -23.04 29.70
N SER A 64 4.31 -22.44 29.72
CA SER A 64 3.61 -22.00 28.49
C SER A 64 4.37 -20.90 27.74
N GLU A 65 4.97 -19.94 28.46
CA GLU A 65 5.78 -18.87 27.88
C GLU A 65 7.05 -19.43 27.21
N LYS A 66 7.70 -20.42 27.84
CA LYS A 66 8.87 -21.11 27.27
C LYS A 66 8.51 -21.88 26.00
N LEU A 67 7.34 -22.50 25.95
CA LEU A 67 6.83 -23.20 24.76
C LEU A 67 6.46 -22.23 23.64
N ALA A 68 5.81 -21.11 23.98
CA ALA A 68 5.41 -20.08 23.00
C ALA A 68 6.59 -19.24 22.49
N LYS A 69 7.70 -19.19 23.24
CA LYS A 69 8.89 -18.37 22.99
C LYS A 69 8.49 -16.91 22.77
N ILE A 70 8.29 -16.17 23.85
CA ILE A 70 7.86 -14.77 23.77
C ILE A 70 9.00 -13.86 23.30
N SER A 71 8.66 -12.88 22.46
CA SER A 71 9.57 -11.89 21.90
C SER A 71 8.92 -10.51 21.88
N SER A 72 9.72 -9.45 21.85
CA SER A 72 9.26 -8.06 21.78
C SER A 72 9.05 -7.61 20.33
N LEU A 73 7.99 -6.86 20.07
CA LEU A 73 7.76 -6.11 18.84
C LEU A 73 7.55 -4.63 19.14
N CYS A 74 7.89 -3.78 18.17
CA CYS A 74 7.45 -2.40 18.19
C CYS A 74 5.98 -2.29 17.76
N SER A 75 5.27 -1.26 18.21
CA SER A 75 3.84 -1.04 17.91
C SER A 75 3.50 -1.07 16.42
N ARG A 76 4.41 -0.60 15.56
CA ARG A 76 4.22 -0.63 14.10
C ARG A 76 4.44 -2.02 13.50
N CYS A 77 5.37 -2.81 14.01
CA CYS A 77 5.51 -4.22 13.63
C CYS A 77 4.35 -5.07 14.15
N TYR A 78 3.84 -4.74 15.33
CA TYR A 78 2.67 -5.37 15.91
C TYR A 78 1.43 -5.19 15.03
N GLU A 79 1.16 -3.97 14.54
CA GLU A 79 0.05 -3.74 13.61
C GLU A 79 0.22 -4.52 12.30
N ARG A 80 1.44 -4.60 11.76
CA ARG A 80 1.72 -5.45 10.57
C ARG A 80 1.42 -6.92 10.84
N ALA A 81 1.86 -7.45 11.99
CA ALA A 81 1.58 -8.83 12.39
C ALA A 81 0.08 -9.06 12.63
N ARG A 82 -0.62 -8.08 13.20
CA ARG A 82 -2.08 -8.12 13.37
C ARG A 82 -2.78 -8.24 12.02
N LEU A 83 -2.48 -7.35 11.08
CA LEU A 83 -3.11 -7.37 9.75
C LEU A 83 -2.95 -8.73 9.09
N ARG A 84 -1.71 -9.24 9.05
CA ARG A 84 -1.37 -10.48 8.38
C ARG A 84 -1.97 -11.75 9.00
N ASN A 85 -2.26 -11.73 10.30
CA ASN A 85 -2.72 -12.92 11.03
C ASN A 85 -4.14 -12.80 11.59
N THR A 86 -4.85 -11.70 11.33
CA THR A 86 -6.26 -11.59 11.72
C THR A 86 -7.11 -12.53 10.89
N ARG A 87 -8.03 -13.26 11.53
CA ARG A 87 -8.99 -14.14 10.85
C ARG A 87 -10.04 -13.32 10.10
N THR A 88 -10.42 -13.78 8.92
CA THR A 88 -11.47 -13.19 8.07
C THR A 88 -12.56 -14.23 7.78
N SER A 89 -13.74 -13.77 7.34
CA SER A 89 -14.85 -14.67 7.01
C SER A 89 -14.59 -15.50 5.74
N ILE A 90 -13.92 -14.88 4.77
CA ILE A 90 -13.38 -15.45 3.54
C ILE A 90 -11.88 -15.24 3.62
N THR A 91 -11.13 -16.32 3.48
CA THR A 91 -9.67 -16.28 3.46
C THR A 91 -9.18 -15.81 2.09
N PHE A 92 -7.91 -15.43 2.01
CA PHE A 92 -7.32 -15.10 0.73
C PHE A 92 -7.24 -16.32 -0.21
N ASP A 93 -7.01 -17.51 0.35
CA ASP A 93 -6.98 -18.78 -0.39
C ASP A 93 -8.33 -19.12 -1.02
N ASP A 94 -9.45 -18.74 -0.40
CA ASP A 94 -10.79 -18.90 -0.97
C ASP A 94 -10.99 -18.10 -2.28
N LEU A 95 -10.08 -17.17 -2.60
CA LEU A 95 -10.09 -16.41 -3.85
C LEU A 95 -9.28 -17.06 -4.98
N ALA A 96 -8.60 -18.18 -4.73
CA ALA A 96 -7.68 -18.82 -5.68
C ALA A 96 -8.38 -19.26 -6.98
N ASP A 97 -9.65 -19.65 -6.90
CA ASP A 97 -10.43 -20.12 -8.05
C ASP A 97 -10.99 -18.99 -8.93
N LEU A 98 -10.84 -17.72 -8.52
CA LEU A 98 -11.24 -16.60 -9.35
C LEU A 98 -10.46 -16.58 -10.67
N ARG A 99 -11.10 -16.10 -11.73
CA ARG A 99 -10.49 -15.96 -13.06
C ARG A 99 -10.83 -14.62 -13.66
N TRP A 100 -9.88 -14.07 -14.41
CA TRP A 100 -10.05 -12.81 -15.10
C TRP A 100 -9.12 -12.70 -16.30
N LYS A 101 -9.54 -11.92 -17.29
CA LYS A 101 -8.72 -11.57 -18.45
C LYS A 101 -8.00 -10.25 -18.20
N CYS A 102 -6.68 -10.23 -18.34
CA CYS A 102 -5.88 -9.03 -18.16
C CYS A 102 -6.00 -8.10 -19.37
N GLY A 103 -6.29 -6.82 -19.13
CA GLY A 103 -6.36 -5.83 -20.21
C GLY A 103 -5.00 -5.43 -20.80
N SER A 104 -3.88 -5.77 -20.13
CA SER A 104 -2.53 -5.38 -20.57
C SER A 104 -1.81 -6.47 -21.37
N CYS A 105 -1.94 -7.74 -20.98
CA CYS A 105 -1.35 -8.87 -21.72
C CYS A 105 -2.38 -9.70 -22.49
N GLU A 106 -3.68 -9.44 -22.32
CA GLU A 106 -4.80 -10.14 -22.97
C GLU A 106 -4.95 -11.63 -22.59
N GLU A 107 -4.16 -12.13 -21.65
CA GLU A 107 -4.23 -13.51 -21.15
C GLU A 107 -5.21 -13.69 -19.98
N TRP A 108 -5.65 -14.93 -19.77
CA TRP A 108 -6.43 -15.32 -18.60
C TRP A 108 -5.52 -15.65 -17.42
N HIS A 109 -5.83 -15.07 -16.26
CA HIS A 109 -5.15 -15.32 -14.99
C HIS A 109 -6.10 -15.98 -13.98
N THR A 110 -5.51 -16.78 -13.09
CA THR A 110 -6.19 -17.41 -11.95
C THR A 110 -5.81 -16.71 -10.64
N GLY A 111 -6.72 -16.73 -9.68
CA GLY A 111 -6.60 -16.02 -8.41
C GLY A 111 -7.11 -14.57 -8.48
N PRO A 112 -7.10 -13.86 -7.35
CA PRO A 112 -7.58 -12.49 -7.29
C PRO A 112 -6.67 -11.54 -8.08
N CYS A 113 -7.27 -10.58 -8.79
CA CYS A 113 -6.53 -9.47 -9.38
C CYS A 113 -6.14 -8.47 -8.26
N LEU A 114 -4.84 -8.27 -8.04
CA LEU A 114 -4.32 -7.45 -6.94
C LEU A 114 -3.71 -6.12 -7.39
N ASP A 115 -3.75 -5.80 -8.67
CA ASP A 115 -3.11 -4.60 -9.21
C ASP A 115 -4.04 -3.93 -10.22
N PHE A 116 -4.53 -2.76 -9.85
CA PHE A 116 -5.33 -1.91 -10.72
C PHE A 116 -4.64 -0.57 -10.87
N SER A 117 -4.52 -0.10 -12.11
CA SER A 117 -3.79 1.12 -12.42
C SER A 117 -4.54 2.04 -13.38
N TYR A 118 -4.21 3.32 -13.31
CA TYR A 118 -4.76 4.36 -14.18
C TYR A 118 -3.68 4.88 -15.12
N GLY A 119 -4.03 5.01 -16.41
CA GLY A 119 -3.11 5.46 -17.45
C GLY A 119 -2.75 6.94 -17.38
N SER A 120 -3.54 7.77 -16.71
CA SER A 120 -3.35 9.21 -16.62
C SER A 120 -3.89 9.79 -15.31
N PRO A 121 -3.42 10.99 -14.88
CA PRO A 121 -4.07 11.74 -13.82
C PRO A 121 -5.46 12.22 -14.26
N TYR A 122 -6.35 12.45 -13.29
CA TYR A 122 -7.73 12.89 -13.52
C TYR A 122 -7.83 14.18 -14.35
N TYR A 123 -6.84 15.07 -14.22
CA TYR A 123 -6.79 16.35 -14.92
C TYR A 123 -6.29 16.26 -16.37
N TRP A 124 -5.87 15.08 -16.84
CA TRP A 124 -5.45 14.85 -18.22
C TRP A 124 -6.67 14.72 -19.15
N SER A 125 -6.87 15.69 -20.04
CA SER A 125 -8.00 15.74 -20.98
C SER A 125 -7.58 15.36 -22.40
N LYS A 126 -8.57 15.19 -23.29
CA LYS A 126 -8.33 14.92 -24.72
C LYS A 126 -7.58 16.07 -25.43
N GLU A 127 -7.73 17.29 -24.94
CA GLU A 127 -6.99 18.45 -25.44
C GLU A 127 -5.50 18.34 -25.08
N HIS A 128 -5.20 17.89 -23.85
CA HIS A 128 -3.83 17.65 -23.40
C HIS A 128 -3.18 16.50 -24.17
N GLU A 129 -3.93 15.43 -24.44
CA GLU A 129 -3.50 14.32 -25.29
C GLU A 129 -3.08 14.81 -26.68
N LYS A 130 -3.96 15.53 -27.39
CA LYS A 130 -3.65 16.13 -28.69
C LYS A 130 -2.46 17.09 -28.64
N ALA A 131 -2.31 17.85 -27.56
CA ALA A 131 -1.18 18.76 -27.38
C ALA A 131 0.14 18.00 -27.18
N SER A 132 0.11 16.90 -26.43
CA SER A 132 1.24 15.98 -26.24
C SER A 132 1.67 15.37 -27.56
N ASP A 133 0.73 14.78 -28.32
CA ASP A 133 0.99 14.15 -29.63
C ASP A 133 1.64 15.13 -30.61
N ARG A 134 1.10 16.36 -30.70
CA ARG A 134 1.68 17.43 -31.52
C ARG A 134 3.09 17.79 -31.10
N SER A 135 3.36 17.77 -29.79
CA SER A 135 4.70 18.04 -29.25
C SER A 135 5.67 16.89 -29.48
N GLU A 136 5.18 15.69 -29.79
CA GLU A 136 6.01 14.53 -30.13
C GLU A 136 6.61 14.62 -31.53
N LEU A 137 5.82 15.17 -32.46
CA LEU A 137 6.19 15.41 -33.85
C LEU A 137 7.20 16.56 -34.02
N LEU A 138 7.48 17.32 -32.96
CA LEU A 138 8.44 18.40 -32.99
C LEU A 138 9.88 17.88 -33.13
N PRO A 139 10.76 18.58 -33.90
CA PRO A 139 12.15 18.20 -34.04
C PRO A 139 12.88 18.05 -32.69
N SER A 140 13.91 17.19 -32.65
CA SER A 140 14.66 16.87 -31.42
C SER A 140 15.18 18.11 -30.68
N TRP A 141 15.64 19.14 -31.39
CA TRP A 141 16.13 20.40 -30.80
C TRP A 141 15.05 21.20 -30.05
N SER A 142 13.77 20.90 -30.27
CA SER A 142 12.61 21.50 -29.58
C SER A 142 11.98 20.59 -28.52
N LYS A 143 12.45 19.35 -28.35
CA LYS A 143 11.93 18.40 -27.34
C LYS A 143 12.11 18.88 -25.90
N ASN A 144 13.18 19.63 -25.59
CA ASN A 144 13.33 20.25 -24.25
C ASN A 144 12.29 21.36 -23.95
N ARG A 145 11.33 21.62 -24.85
CA ARG A 145 10.24 22.59 -24.65
C ARG A 145 8.86 21.94 -24.60
N ARG A 146 8.73 20.61 -24.43
CA ARG A 146 7.41 19.99 -24.27
C ARG A 146 6.76 20.55 -23.00
N LYS A 147 5.76 21.41 -23.18
CA LYS A 147 5.01 21.98 -22.05
C LYS A 147 3.97 21.01 -21.52
N THR A 148 3.40 20.20 -22.41
CA THR A 148 2.36 19.23 -22.07
C THR A 148 2.83 17.87 -22.57
N PHE A 149 2.97 16.90 -21.67
CA PHE A 149 3.31 15.53 -22.00
C PHE A 149 2.81 14.57 -20.91
N LEU A 150 2.61 13.32 -21.31
CA LEU A 150 2.30 12.19 -20.45
C LEU A 150 3.12 11.00 -20.94
N ASP A 151 3.89 10.40 -20.05
CA ASP A 151 4.58 9.12 -20.27
C ASP A 151 4.15 8.10 -19.21
N GLU A 152 4.90 6.99 -19.09
CA GLU A 152 4.55 5.90 -18.18
C GLU A 152 4.55 6.29 -16.69
N ASP A 153 5.40 7.26 -16.31
CA ASP A 153 5.69 7.62 -14.91
C ASP A 153 5.51 9.10 -14.60
N TYR A 154 5.53 9.98 -15.60
CA TYR A 154 5.48 11.43 -15.44
C TYR A 154 4.43 12.07 -16.34
N CYS A 155 3.83 13.14 -15.83
CA CYS A 155 2.89 13.97 -16.57
C CYS A 155 3.15 15.43 -16.24
N ALA A 156 3.18 16.28 -17.27
CA ALA A 156 3.18 17.73 -17.13
C ALA A 156 2.07 18.33 -18.01
N ILE A 157 1.34 19.31 -17.49
CA ILE A 157 0.29 20.04 -18.23
C ILE A 157 0.69 21.50 -18.27
N ASN A 158 0.84 22.06 -19.49
CA ASN A 158 1.22 23.45 -19.77
C ASN A 158 2.50 23.93 -19.08
N ASN A 159 3.32 23.00 -18.57
CA ASN A 159 4.47 23.22 -17.72
C ASN A 159 4.10 23.96 -16.42
N ASP A 160 2.87 23.83 -15.92
CA ASP A 160 2.39 24.45 -14.69
C ASP A 160 1.96 23.40 -13.66
N ASP A 161 1.27 22.34 -14.11
CA ASP A 161 0.88 21.21 -13.27
C ASP A 161 1.75 20.00 -13.54
N PHE A 162 2.20 19.32 -12.48
CA PHE A 162 3.14 18.21 -12.54
C PHE A 162 2.63 17.03 -11.74
N PHE A 163 2.71 15.85 -12.31
CA PHE A 163 2.25 14.62 -11.68
C PHE A 163 3.27 13.50 -11.85
N VAL A 164 3.34 12.64 -10.85
CA VAL A 164 4.14 11.42 -10.87
C VAL A 164 3.23 10.22 -10.59
N ARG A 165 3.46 9.13 -11.32
CA ARG A 165 2.78 7.85 -11.09
C ARG A 165 3.43 7.13 -9.92
N GLY A 166 2.63 6.50 -9.08
CA GLY A 166 3.10 5.77 -7.91
C GLY A 166 2.07 4.75 -7.45
N ILE A 167 2.37 4.08 -6.34
CA ILE A 167 1.58 2.93 -5.88
C ILE A 167 1.13 3.16 -4.44
N ILE A 168 -0.18 3.07 -4.22
CA ILE A 168 -0.77 2.92 -2.88
C ILE A 168 -0.88 1.43 -2.59
N HIS A 169 -0.27 0.99 -1.50
CA HIS A 169 -0.25 -0.40 -1.05
C HIS A 169 -1.27 -0.60 0.07
N LEU A 170 -2.27 -1.46 -0.15
CA LEU A 170 -3.28 -1.85 0.84
C LEU A 170 -2.98 -3.28 1.33
N PRO A 171 -2.47 -3.47 2.56
CA PRO A 171 -2.20 -4.80 3.09
C PRO A 171 -3.50 -5.60 3.17
N ILE A 172 -3.47 -6.86 2.73
CA ILE A 172 -4.64 -7.74 2.79
C ILE A 172 -4.69 -8.40 4.16
N ILE A 173 -5.84 -8.31 4.83
CA ILE A 173 -6.03 -8.91 6.15
C ILE A 173 -6.01 -10.43 6.03
N GLY A 174 -5.21 -11.08 6.87
CA GLY A 174 -5.06 -12.54 6.89
C GLY A 174 -4.11 -13.10 5.83
N ALA A 175 -3.43 -12.25 5.04
CA ALA A 175 -2.58 -12.66 3.93
C ALA A 175 -1.22 -11.93 3.94
N ALA A 176 -0.23 -12.49 3.24
CA ALA A 176 1.08 -11.84 3.05
C ALA A 176 1.05 -10.84 1.88
N GLU A 177 0.12 -11.05 0.96
CA GLU A 177 -0.10 -10.30 -0.26
C GLU A 177 -0.64 -8.89 0.02
N THR A 178 -0.45 -8.01 -0.95
CA THR A 178 -0.88 -6.62 -0.88
C THR A 178 -1.68 -6.28 -2.13
N PHE A 179 -2.82 -5.63 -1.93
CA PHE A 179 -3.61 -5.07 -3.00
C PHE A 179 -3.06 -3.68 -3.37
N ARG A 180 -2.91 -3.39 -4.66
CA ARG A 180 -2.19 -2.21 -5.16
C ARG A 180 -3.06 -1.35 -6.06
N TRP A 181 -3.01 -0.05 -5.80
CA TRP A 181 -3.55 0.98 -6.69
C TRP A 181 -2.40 1.74 -7.34
N GLY A 182 -2.24 1.58 -8.66
CA GLY A 182 -1.36 2.42 -9.48
C GLY A 182 -2.03 3.75 -9.82
N VAL A 183 -1.64 4.81 -9.12
CA VAL A 183 -2.31 6.13 -9.15
C VAL A 183 -1.35 7.25 -9.51
N TRP A 184 -1.90 8.43 -9.72
CA TRP A 184 -1.16 9.66 -9.99
C TRP A 184 -1.25 10.62 -8.82
N GLY A 185 -0.13 11.25 -8.48
CA GLY A 185 -0.03 12.28 -7.46
C GLY A 185 0.53 13.57 -8.03
N SER A 186 -0.08 14.71 -7.69
CA SER A 186 0.48 16.02 -8.06
C SER A 186 1.69 16.34 -7.19
N VAL A 187 2.70 16.98 -7.76
CA VAL A 187 3.91 17.40 -7.06
C VAL A 187 4.27 18.83 -7.48
N SER A 188 5.06 19.53 -6.66
CA SER A 188 5.53 20.87 -7.03
C SER A 188 6.51 20.80 -8.21
N ARG A 189 6.72 21.93 -8.90
CA ARG A 189 7.71 22.05 -9.98
C ARG A 189 9.11 21.64 -9.52
N GLU A 190 9.50 22.05 -8.32
CA GLU A 190 10.82 21.78 -7.75
C GLU A 190 11.01 20.27 -7.54
N ASN A 191 10.01 19.62 -6.96
CA ASN A 191 10.01 18.18 -6.74
C ASN A 191 9.99 17.41 -8.07
N PHE A 192 9.17 17.83 -9.03
CA PHE A 192 9.13 17.22 -10.36
C PHE A 192 10.49 17.34 -11.07
N GLY A 193 11.12 18.51 -11.03
CA GLY A 193 12.46 18.71 -11.56
C GLY A 193 13.52 17.83 -10.87
N ALA A 194 13.41 17.66 -9.55
CA ALA A 194 14.29 16.76 -8.80
C ALA A 194 14.10 15.29 -9.21
N LEU A 195 12.86 14.85 -9.44
CA LEU A 195 12.54 13.50 -9.90
C LEU A 195 13.11 13.23 -11.28
N LEU A 196 12.92 14.14 -12.23
CA LEU A 196 13.48 14.00 -13.58
C LEU A 196 15.01 13.96 -13.54
N LYS A 197 15.64 14.85 -12.76
CA LYS A 197 17.10 14.90 -12.64
C LYS A 197 17.70 13.62 -12.04
N LYS A 198 17.00 12.99 -11.11
CA LYS A 198 17.45 11.78 -10.42
C LYS A 198 16.84 10.49 -10.98
N HIS A 199 16.15 10.52 -12.12
CA HIS A 199 15.41 9.35 -12.62
C HIS A 199 16.28 8.08 -12.71
N GLU A 200 17.48 8.21 -13.29
CA GLU A 200 18.46 7.13 -13.43
C GLU A 200 19.59 7.19 -12.38
N ASP A 201 19.50 8.07 -11.38
CA ASP A 201 20.49 8.18 -10.31
C ASP A 201 20.12 7.20 -9.18
N PRO A 202 20.98 6.23 -8.81
CA PRO A 202 20.74 5.35 -7.66
C PRO A 202 20.47 6.11 -6.35
N LYS A 203 20.99 7.33 -6.22
CA LYS A 203 20.75 8.23 -5.08
C LYS A 203 19.37 8.90 -5.10
N ARG A 204 18.44 8.48 -5.96
CA ARG A 204 17.03 8.92 -5.93
C ARG A 204 16.33 8.54 -4.63
N ILE A 205 16.74 7.46 -3.98
CA ILE A 205 16.21 7.02 -2.68
C ILE A 205 16.53 7.99 -1.53
N GLU A 206 17.55 8.84 -1.71
CA GLU A 206 17.93 9.87 -0.73
C GLU A 206 17.02 11.11 -0.82
N LEU A 207 16.16 11.20 -1.84
CA LEU A 207 15.21 12.31 -1.95
C LEU A 207 14.24 12.27 -0.78
N PRO A 208 13.96 13.42 -0.14
CA PRO A 208 12.99 13.48 0.93
C PRO A 208 11.61 13.11 0.41
N ALA A 209 10.76 12.59 1.30
CA ALA A 209 9.37 12.30 0.98
C ALA A 209 8.68 13.57 0.46
N MET A 210 8.11 13.50 -0.73
CA MET A 210 7.52 14.65 -1.40
C MET A 210 6.03 14.72 -1.08
N PHE A 211 5.58 15.88 -0.64
CA PHE A 211 4.15 16.13 -0.50
C PHE A 211 3.43 15.97 -1.84
N SER A 212 2.24 15.36 -1.82
CA SER A 212 1.44 15.13 -3.01
C SER A 212 -0.06 15.07 -2.72
N TRP A 213 -0.86 15.53 -3.69
CA TRP A 213 -2.32 15.32 -3.68
C TRP A 213 -2.70 14.18 -4.62
N LEU A 214 -3.51 13.24 -4.13
CA LEU A 214 -4.06 12.17 -4.96
C LEU A 214 -4.85 12.79 -6.12
N SER A 215 -4.39 12.51 -7.33
CA SER A 215 -4.90 13.07 -8.59
C SER A 215 -5.53 11.98 -9.45
N THR A 216 -6.13 10.98 -8.80
CA THR A 216 -6.81 9.86 -9.44
C THR A 216 -8.14 9.64 -8.72
N GLN A 217 -9.24 9.64 -9.47
CA GLN A 217 -10.55 9.22 -8.96
C GLN A 217 -10.63 7.70 -8.98
N ILE A 218 -10.89 7.08 -7.83
CA ILE A 218 -11.09 5.63 -7.72
C ILE A 218 -12.59 5.36 -7.47
N PRO A 219 -13.36 4.94 -8.50
CA PRO A 219 -14.80 4.67 -8.41
C PRO A 219 -15.31 3.83 -7.24
N GLU A 220 -14.50 2.94 -6.68
CA GLU A 220 -14.89 2.06 -5.56
C GLU A 220 -14.94 2.77 -4.21
N TYR A 221 -14.46 4.01 -4.16
CA TYR A 221 -14.48 4.86 -2.98
C TYR A 221 -15.29 6.14 -3.24
N PRO A 222 -15.65 6.88 -2.17
CA PRO A 222 -16.03 8.29 -2.30
C PRO A 222 -14.94 9.11 -3.01
N ASP A 223 -15.18 10.40 -3.22
CA ASP A 223 -14.21 11.29 -3.87
C ASP A 223 -12.80 11.12 -3.29
N THR A 224 -11.88 10.62 -4.13
CA THR A 224 -10.50 10.35 -3.74
C THR A 224 -9.57 11.48 -4.15
N LEU A 225 -10.05 12.47 -4.90
CA LEU A 225 -9.24 13.59 -5.32
C LEU A 225 -8.82 14.42 -4.11
N ASN A 226 -7.59 14.92 -4.14
CA ASN A 226 -7.03 15.75 -3.08
C ASN A 226 -6.91 15.07 -1.72
N LEU A 227 -6.93 13.73 -1.68
CA LEU A 227 -6.44 13.03 -0.49
C LEU A 227 -4.94 13.32 -0.34
N LYS A 228 -4.57 13.77 0.86
CA LYS A 228 -3.20 14.12 1.20
C LYS A 228 -2.33 12.86 1.30
N MET A 229 -1.21 12.87 0.57
CA MET A 229 -0.24 11.78 0.58
C MET A 229 1.19 12.28 0.46
N TYR A 230 2.13 11.37 0.68
CA TYR A 230 3.56 11.63 0.54
C TYR A 230 4.18 10.58 -0.37
N ALA A 231 4.86 11.01 -1.43
CA ALA A 231 5.59 10.16 -2.35
C ALA A 231 6.95 9.80 -1.76
N HIS A 232 7.18 8.52 -1.48
CA HIS A 232 8.46 7.98 -1.04
C HIS A 232 9.16 7.37 -2.24
N ILE A 233 10.25 8.00 -2.68
CA ILE A 233 10.97 7.56 -3.87
C ILE A 233 11.70 6.26 -3.58
N GLN A 234 11.55 5.31 -4.50
CA GLN A 234 12.15 3.98 -4.42
C GLN A 234 13.36 3.89 -5.35
N GLU A 235 14.06 2.76 -5.27
CA GLU A 235 15.16 2.41 -6.16
C GLU A 235 14.73 2.39 -7.64
N ILE A 236 15.73 2.40 -8.53
CA ILE A 236 15.50 2.40 -9.98
C ILE A 236 14.68 1.16 -10.37
N GLY A 237 13.71 1.35 -11.26
CA GLY A 237 12.78 0.30 -11.69
C GLY A 237 11.55 0.15 -10.79
N LEU A 238 11.55 0.75 -9.60
CA LEU A 238 10.37 0.80 -8.73
C LEU A 238 9.71 2.18 -8.76
N ARG A 239 8.38 2.17 -8.85
CA ARG A 239 7.58 3.40 -8.75
C ARG A 239 7.56 3.90 -7.30
N PRO A 240 7.41 5.22 -7.10
CA PRO A 240 7.20 5.80 -5.77
C PRO A 240 6.09 5.10 -4.99
N HIS A 241 6.33 4.87 -3.70
CA HIS A 241 5.30 4.42 -2.77
C HIS A 241 4.57 5.64 -2.21
N PHE A 242 3.25 5.70 -2.37
CA PHE A 242 2.44 6.76 -1.79
C PHE A 242 1.96 6.37 -0.39
N ARG A 243 2.41 7.15 0.61
CA ARG A 243 1.90 7.06 1.97
C ARG A 243 0.75 8.03 2.17
N LEU A 244 -0.46 7.50 2.38
CA LEU A 244 -1.64 8.31 2.70
C LEU A 244 -1.52 8.90 4.11
N GLU A 245 -2.08 10.10 4.27
CA GLU A 245 -2.34 10.66 5.59
C GLU A 245 -3.57 9.97 6.21
N GLN A 246 -3.53 9.78 7.53
CA GLN A 246 -4.60 9.13 8.25
C GLN A 246 -5.82 10.05 8.34
N THR A 247 -6.92 9.60 7.77
CA THR A 247 -8.22 10.30 7.76
C THR A 247 -9.34 9.28 7.91
N ASP A 248 -10.59 9.76 8.04
CA ASP A 248 -11.77 8.89 8.06
C ASP A 248 -12.20 8.40 6.67
N HIS A 249 -11.53 8.87 5.60
CA HIS A 249 -11.82 8.45 4.24
C HIS A 249 -11.63 6.92 4.10
N PRO A 250 -12.57 6.18 3.47
CA PRO A 250 -12.50 4.72 3.38
C PRO A 250 -11.18 4.17 2.80
N LEU A 251 -10.63 4.79 1.75
CA LEU A 251 -9.31 4.42 1.21
C LEU A 251 -8.18 4.58 2.24
N SER A 252 -8.19 5.66 3.05
CA SER A 252 -7.20 5.87 4.11
C SER A 252 -7.36 4.83 5.22
N ARG A 253 -8.61 4.50 5.58
CA ARG A 253 -8.90 3.44 6.54
C ARG A 253 -8.37 2.09 6.09
N GLU A 254 -8.62 1.70 4.85
CA GLU A 254 -8.11 0.43 4.29
C GLU A 254 -6.58 0.45 4.15
N TYR A 255 -5.97 1.59 3.83
CA TYR A 255 -4.52 1.74 3.79
C TYR A 255 -3.87 1.48 5.16
N HIS A 256 -4.46 2.02 6.24
CA HIS A 256 -3.89 1.90 7.58
C HIS A 256 -4.32 0.63 8.33
N LYS A 257 -5.55 0.16 8.09
CA LYS A 257 -6.17 -0.95 8.85
C LYS A 257 -6.31 -2.23 8.03
N GLY A 258 -5.84 -2.23 6.79
CA GLY A 258 -5.92 -3.34 5.85
C GLY A 258 -7.26 -3.41 5.13
N ILE A 259 -7.23 -4.02 3.95
CA ILE A 259 -8.39 -4.39 3.13
C ILE A 259 -8.70 -5.87 3.36
N THR A 260 -9.99 -6.25 3.41
CA THR A 260 -10.36 -7.66 3.59
C THR A 260 -10.34 -8.42 2.25
N PRO A 261 -10.15 -9.75 2.24
CA PRO A 261 -10.27 -10.56 1.03
C PRO A 261 -11.63 -10.42 0.34
N GLU A 262 -12.72 -10.29 1.10
CA GLU A 262 -14.07 -10.03 0.57
C GLU A 262 -14.10 -8.72 -0.23
N ARG A 263 -13.49 -7.67 0.32
CA ARG A 263 -13.44 -6.37 -0.33
C ARG A 263 -12.60 -6.39 -1.61
N VAL A 264 -11.50 -7.15 -1.63
CA VAL A 264 -10.71 -7.40 -2.86
C VAL A 264 -11.58 -8.08 -3.93
N LYS A 265 -12.34 -9.13 -3.56
CA LYS A 265 -13.27 -9.81 -4.47
C LYS A 265 -14.34 -8.87 -5.01
N GLU A 266 -14.93 -8.01 -4.17
CA GLU A 266 -15.92 -7.01 -4.60
C GLU A 266 -15.36 -6.05 -5.66
N ILE A 267 -14.18 -5.48 -5.41
CA ILE A 267 -13.51 -4.55 -6.33
C ILE A 267 -13.22 -5.25 -7.67
N MET A 268 -12.64 -6.44 -7.60
CA MET A 268 -12.33 -7.24 -8.78
C MET A 268 -13.57 -7.52 -9.62
N LEU A 269 -14.65 -7.95 -8.97
CA LEU A 269 -15.93 -8.21 -9.62
C LEU A 269 -16.54 -6.92 -10.21
N ALA A 270 -16.46 -5.79 -9.53
CA ALA A 270 -16.96 -4.52 -10.08
C ALA A 270 -16.19 -4.07 -11.34
N ARG A 271 -14.87 -4.28 -11.37
CA ARG A 271 -13.99 -3.84 -12.46
C ARG A 271 -13.98 -4.78 -13.66
N LEU A 272 -14.07 -6.09 -13.42
CA LEU A 272 -13.77 -7.11 -14.42
C LEU A 272 -15.01 -7.86 -14.92
N ARG A 273 -16.20 -7.61 -14.34
CA ARG A 273 -17.49 -8.19 -14.82
C ARG A 273 -17.86 -7.81 -16.25
N GLY A 274 -17.20 -6.82 -16.85
CA GLY A 274 -17.44 -6.43 -18.26
C GLY A 274 -16.71 -7.30 -19.31
N ASN A 275 -15.96 -8.33 -18.89
CA ASN A 275 -15.14 -9.18 -19.77
C ASN A 275 -15.72 -10.60 -19.97
N GLU A 276 -17.00 -10.81 -19.62
CA GLU A 276 -17.75 -12.04 -19.95
C GLU A 276 -18.23 -12.05 -21.41
#